data_AF-A0A520AHZ1-F1
#
_entry.id   AF-A0A520AHZ1-F1
#
_cell.length_a   1.000
_cell.length_b   1.000
_cell.length_c   1.000
_cell.angle_alpha   90.00
_cell.angle_beta   90.00
_cell.angle_gamma   90.00
#
_symmetry.space_group_name_H-M   'P 1'
#
loop_
_entity.id
_entity.type
_entity.pdbx_description
1 polymer ?
#
loop_
_entity_poly.entity_id
_entity_poly.type
_entity_poly.pdbx_seq_one_letter_code
_entity_poly.pdbx_strand_id
1 'polypeptide(L)'
;MDSTLQVAEFFRECCNDYYDFCLQKKGKPTAIKIGNAQRLLLTFAESKSVTISFDKIDTIGFSFYTYLLTEYKNPRTSKKGVSASTAARTIGTIATMLSYGFRQGWHKNSGHMRWSDFINETSSDVSYLTERQIYELWQCPLSISSGLDVTRDLWLWQSSTGMAVEHINSWLPSNYQADEDIIEYQVGSKTCYVPLNPISRAIIAKYNNILPKRHIVQLNREIKQILADMGYSKKLAHSITCNSAKESFIRWMVSKDVTITDMAMMVPNSIQSLTKYYPPSKTKLKETIERIKFYGVHQLPPSRVVKVKPQRIITNKVMNYAGSKAAYITEINSIINTSQAKIYCEPFLGSGVVFLNLERQFDTYILNDNNPHLISVFDSIKANTYKQVKHIHDDVHHRFGNFETDKAAYLRLRKFYNDTYFNNGLYTAESGIYLLFLINSCINSFVRFGKNGFNASFGERDFTGRTLSAKQYNACRIKLLNQTILCKDYREILKEYDTKGVLHFIDAPYHQRDFHYMSTFDKKAFSEFIRILKKLKGDVVCTDTTHGKLDWKNVELRQINNSSPSVSNRTENNLTEVIYYKVSNDS
;
A
#
# COMPACT_ATOMS: atom_id res chain seq x y z
N MET A 1 50.00 0.87 43.17
CA MET A 1 48.99 1.69 42.46
C MET A 1 47.65 1.02 42.64
N ASP A 2 46.69 1.76 43.19
CA ASP A 2 45.46 1.27 43.83
C ASP A 2 44.54 0.52 42.86
N SER A 3 44.14 -0.71 43.22
CA SER A 3 43.18 -1.55 42.48
C SER A 3 41.89 -0.79 42.10
N THR A 4 41.51 0.19 42.90
CA THR A 4 40.35 1.05 42.70
C THR A 4 40.48 1.99 41.49
N LEU A 5 41.71 2.47 41.21
CA LEU A 5 42.00 3.35 40.07
C LEU A 5 41.95 2.57 38.75
N GLN A 6 42.50 1.35 38.71
CA GLN A 6 42.46 0.48 37.54
C GLN A 6 41.02 0.11 37.14
N VAL A 7 40.17 -0.18 38.12
CA VAL A 7 38.75 -0.51 37.87
C VAL A 7 37.98 0.69 37.31
N ALA A 8 38.25 1.90 37.79
CA ALA A 8 37.62 3.12 37.30
C ALA A 8 38.10 3.51 35.89
N GLU A 9 39.37 3.25 35.58
CA GLU A 9 39.97 3.49 34.27
C GLU A 9 39.40 2.54 33.22
N PHE A 10 39.32 1.24 33.53
CA PHE A 10 38.67 0.24 32.68
C PHE A 10 37.22 0.60 32.32
N PHE A 11 36.45 1.10 33.29
CA PHE A 11 35.08 1.56 33.03
C PHE A 11 35.03 2.74 32.04
N ARG A 12 35.98 3.69 32.13
CA ARG A 12 36.06 4.83 31.20
C ARG A 12 36.45 4.40 29.80
N GLU A 13 37.40 3.46 29.67
CA GLU A 13 37.76 2.88 28.37
C GLU A 13 36.55 2.24 27.69
N CYS A 14 35.82 1.39 28.43
CA CYS A 14 34.58 0.80 27.93
C CYS A 14 33.51 1.85 27.53
N CYS A 15 33.45 2.99 28.23
CA CYS A 15 32.57 4.10 27.87
C CYS A 15 32.95 4.73 26.53
N ASN A 16 34.25 4.92 26.29
CA ASN A 16 34.79 5.45 25.04
C ASN A 16 34.54 4.46 23.89
N ASP A 17 34.81 3.18 24.10
CA ASP A 17 34.53 2.11 23.12
C ASP A 17 33.06 2.10 22.70
N TYR A 18 32.14 2.27 23.65
CA TYR A 18 30.72 2.34 23.32
C TYR A 18 30.33 3.62 22.58
N TYR A 19 30.98 4.75 22.91
CA TYR A 19 30.77 6.00 22.20
C TYR A 19 31.24 5.89 20.74
N ASP A 20 32.40 5.28 20.50
CA ASP A 20 32.96 5.04 19.17
C ASP A 20 32.11 4.03 18.38
N PHE A 21 31.65 2.96 19.03
CA PHE A 21 30.66 2.06 18.45
C PHE A 21 29.39 2.82 18.04
N CYS A 22 28.90 3.75 18.86
CA CYS A 22 27.74 4.56 18.50
C CYS A 22 28.01 5.49 17.31
N LEU A 23 29.21 6.11 17.24
CA LEU A 23 29.61 6.93 16.09
C LEU A 23 29.62 6.11 14.80
N GLN A 24 30.21 4.92 14.83
CA GLN A 24 30.37 4.06 13.66
C GLN A 24 29.07 3.37 13.23
N LYS A 25 28.26 2.90 14.19
CA LYS A 25 27.12 2.00 13.91
C LYS A 25 25.75 2.60 14.16
N LYS A 26 25.61 3.65 14.99
CA LYS A 26 24.32 4.26 15.37
C LYS A 26 24.17 5.74 14.97
N GLY A 27 25.23 6.34 14.43
CA GLY A 27 25.26 7.72 13.97
C GLY A 27 25.59 8.76 15.04
N LYS A 28 26.06 9.92 14.56
CA LYS A 28 26.54 11.06 15.38
C LYS A 28 25.54 11.54 16.46
N PRO A 29 24.23 11.66 16.21
CA PRO A 29 23.29 12.11 17.25
C PRO A 29 23.23 11.15 18.45
N THR A 30 23.29 9.84 18.19
CA THR A 30 23.25 8.82 19.24
C THR A 30 24.51 8.85 20.10
N ALA A 31 25.68 9.00 19.47
CA ALA A 31 26.95 9.14 20.16
C ALA A 31 26.97 10.38 21.07
N ILE A 32 26.56 11.55 20.57
CA ILE A 32 26.48 12.79 21.38
C ILE A 32 25.57 12.60 22.60
N LYS A 33 24.43 11.92 22.43
CA LYS A 33 23.50 11.63 23.53
C LYS A 33 24.17 10.76 24.60
N ILE A 34 24.89 9.72 24.19
CA ILE A 34 25.66 8.85 25.10
C ILE A 34 26.76 9.63 25.82
N GLY A 35 27.57 10.39 25.09
CA GLY A 35 28.67 11.17 25.67
C GLY A 35 28.19 12.20 26.68
N ASN A 36 27.06 12.86 26.43
CA ASN A 36 26.45 13.77 27.39
C ASN A 36 25.97 13.05 28.66
N ALA A 37 25.34 11.89 28.53
CA ALA A 37 24.91 11.09 29.67
C ALA A 37 26.11 10.59 30.49
N GLN A 38 27.17 10.12 29.83
CA GLN A 38 28.42 9.69 30.46
C GLN A 38 29.08 10.84 31.23
N ARG A 39 29.15 12.04 30.63
CA ARG A 39 29.68 13.23 31.30
C ARG A 39 28.91 13.56 32.59
N LEU A 40 27.57 13.49 32.54
CA LEU A 40 26.74 13.72 33.73
C LEU A 40 27.00 12.69 34.83
N LEU A 41 27.20 11.42 34.46
CA LEU A 41 27.53 10.36 35.40
C LEU A 41 28.91 10.58 36.05
N LEU A 42 29.90 10.99 35.26
CA LEU A 42 31.25 11.32 35.76
C LEU A 42 31.24 12.55 36.67
N THR A 43 30.50 13.61 36.31
CA THR A 43 30.33 14.79 37.18
C THR A 43 29.65 14.43 38.49
N PHE A 44 28.66 13.54 38.47
CA PHE A 44 28.05 13.02 39.69
C PHE A 44 29.10 12.30 40.57
N ALA A 45 29.89 11.40 39.99
CA ALA A 45 30.91 10.65 40.71
C ALA A 45 31.97 11.55 41.35
N GLU A 46 32.43 12.58 40.63
CA GLU A 46 33.33 13.60 41.16
C GLU A 46 32.68 14.37 42.32
N SER A 47 31.43 14.82 42.15
CA SER A 47 30.72 15.63 43.14
C SER A 47 30.39 14.88 44.44
N LYS A 48 30.20 13.56 44.36
CA LYS A 48 29.86 12.70 45.50
C LYS A 48 31.05 11.89 46.00
N SER A 49 32.23 12.06 45.40
CA SER A 49 33.44 11.28 45.69
C SER A 49 33.19 9.76 45.64
N VAL A 50 32.43 9.30 44.63
CA VAL A 50 32.08 7.89 44.43
C VAL A 50 32.86 7.32 43.24
N THR A 51 33.47 6.15 43.41
CA THR A 51 34.09 5.41 42.31
C THR A 51 33.04 4.68 41.48
N ILE A 52 32.99 4.96 40.18
CA ILE A 52 32.14 4.22 39.24
C ILE A 52 32.87 2.97 38.74
N SER A 53 32.19 1.84 38.80
CA SER A 53 32.65 0.56 38.28
C SER A 53 31.44 -0.27 37.85
N PHE A 54 31.65 -1.31 37.04
CA PHE A 54 30.58 -2.23 36.68
C PHE A 54 30.03 -3.00 37.89
N ASP A 55 30.86 -3.27 38.91
CA ASP A 55 30.44 -4.04 40.08
C ASP A 55 29.54 -3.24 41.03
N LYS A 56 29.77 -1.93 41.15
CA LYS A 56 28.98 -1.04 42.05
C LYS A 56 27.82 -0.34 41.34
N ILE A 57 27.58 -0.63 40.07
CA ILE A 57 26.66 0.16 39.25
C ILE A 57 25.22 0.08 39.77
N ASP A 58 24.79 -1.06 40.28
CA ASP A 58 23.46 -1.29 40.88
C ASP A 58 23.15 -0.35 42.07
N THR A 59 24.14 -0.06 42.90
CA THR A 59 24.02 0.85 44.07
C THR A 59 24.04 2.33 43.71
N ILE A 60 24.58 2.69 42.55
CA ILE A 60 24.78 4.10 42.15
C ILE A 60 23.56 4.69 41.44
N GLY A 61 22.73 3.87 40.80
CA GLY A 61 21.65 4.33 39.92
C GLY A 61 20.63 5.26 40.57
N PHE A 62 20.14 4.87 41.75
CA PHE A 62 19.16 5.67 42.50
C PHE A 62 19.75 6.99 42.99
N SER A 63 20.98 6.97 43.51
CA SER A 63 21.70 8.16 43.95
C SER A 63 21.96 9.12 42.80
N PHE A 64 22.33 8.60 41.62
CA PHE A 64 22.52 9.41 40.42
C PHE A 64 21.20 9.99 39.90
N TYR A 65 20.11 9.20 39.90
CA TYR A 65 18.79 9.69 39.54
C TYR A 65 18.32 10.83 40.47
N THR A 66 18.46 10.65 41.78
CA THR A 66 18.12 11.66 42.79
C THR A 66 18.96 12.93 42.62
N TYR A 67 20.26 12.79 42.35
CA TYR A 67 21.14 13.91 42.03
C TYR A 67 20.65 14.70 40.82
N LEU A 68 20.25 14.02 39.74
CA LEU A 68 19.72 14.69 38.55
C LEU A 68 18.43 15.46 38.85
N LEU A 69 17.58 14.99 39.76
CA LEU A 69 16.33 15.66 40.12
C LEU A 69 16.52 16.87 41.03
N THR A 70 17.49 16.82 41.94
CA THR A 70 17.53 17.74 43.10
C THR A 70 18.78 18.62 43.17
N GLU A 71 19.90 18.15 42.62
CA GLU A 71 21.22 18.76 42.85
C GLU A 71 21.91 19.24 41.58
N TYR A 72 21.70 18.58 40.44
CA TYR A 72 22.34 18.93 39.18
C TYR A 72 22.03 20.38 38.78
N LYS A 73 23.06 21.20 38.59
CA LYS A 73 22.90 22.60 38.17
C LYS A 73 22.66 22.67 36.65
N ASN A 74 21.42 22.89 36.25
CA ASN A 74 21.04 22.88 34.84
C ASN A 74 21.53 24.16 34.13
N PRO A 75 22.46 24.05 33.15
CA PRO A 75 23.07 25.21 32.50
C PRO A 75 22.10 25.99 31.62
N ARG A 76 20.97 25.41 31.21
CA ARG A 76 19.96 26.09 30.38
C ARG A 76 18.97 26.92 31.17
N THR A 77 18.67 26.52 32.39
CA THR A 77 17.62 27.17 33.22
C THR A 77 18.19 27.88 34.43
N SER A 78 19.47 27.66 34.74
CA SER A 78 20.14 28.10 35.97
C SER A 78 19.50 27.58 37.27
N LYS A 79 18.54 26.65 37.18
CA LYS A 79 17.87 26.00 38.32
C LYS A 79 18.57 24.69 38.69
N LYS A 80 18.40 24.27 39.95
CA LYS A 80 18.77 22.92 40.40
C LYS A 80 17.76 21.91 39.87
N GLY A 81 18.25 20.75 39.44
CA GLY A 81 17.45 19.65 38.95
C GLY A 81 17.10 19.71 37.46
N VAL A 82 16.76 18.54 36.92
CA VAL A 82 16.05 18.39 35.64
C VAL A 82 14.67 17.77 35.88
N SER A 83 13.80 17.80 34.86
CA SER A 83 12.52 17.10 34.94
C SER A 83 12.71 15.60 35.17
N ALA A 84 11.76 14.95 35.84
CA ALA A 84 11.79 13.51 36.06
C ALA A 84 11.92 12.71 34.76
N SER A 85 11.26 13.16 33.69
CA SER A 85 11.40 12.60 32.34
C SER A 85 12.80 12.75 31.75
N THR A 86 13.50 13.85 32.03
CA THR A 86 14.88 14.07 31.57
C THR A 86 15.84 13.19 32.35
N ALA A 87 15.70 13.14 33.69
CA ALA A 87 16.50 12.28 34.55
C ALA A 87 16.36 10.80 34.14
N ALA A 88 15.12 10.32 33.98
CA ALA A 88 14.84 8.94 33.56
C ALA A 88 15.44 8.62 32.18
N ARG A 89 15.37 9.55 31.23
CA ARG A 89 15.99 9.38 29.89
C ARG A 89 17.51 9.31 29.95
N THR A 90 18.14 10.10 30.82
CA THR A 90 19.60 10.06 31.05
C THR A 90 19.99 8.71 31.64
N ILE A 91 19.28 8.24 32.67
CA ILE A 91 19.51 6.94 33.29
C ILE A 91 19.33 5.79 32.28
N GLY A 92 18.25 5.79 31.51
CA GLY A 92 18.02 4.76 30.48
C GLY A 92 19.08 4.77 29.37
N THR A 93 19.67 5.94 29.08
CA THR A 93 20.77 6.06 28.12
C THR A 93 22.04 5.37 28.65
N ILE A 94 22.37 5.54 29.93
CA ILE A 94 23.47 4.81 30.58
C ILE A 94 23.16 3.31 30.66
N ALA A 95 21.95 2.92 31.05
CA ALA A 95 21.55 1.51 31.10
C ALA A 95 21.75 0.80 29.75
N THR A 96 21.51 1.48 28.63
CA THR A 96 21.73 0.93 27.28
C THR A 96 23.21 0.60 27.01
N MET A 97 24.13 1.43 27.50
CA MET A 97 25.57 1.18 27.45
C MET A 97 25.94 -0.02 28.33
N LEU A 98 25.45 -0.06 29.57
CA LEU A 98 25.71 -1.15 30.51
C LEU A 98 25.22 -2.50 29.96
N SER A 99 24.03 -2.52 29.35
CA SER A 99 23.54 -3.74 28.69
C SER A 99 24.37 -4.14 27.47
N TYR A 100 25.00 -3.19 26.78
CA TYR A 100 25.96 -3.52 25.72
C TYR A 100 27.22 -4.15 26.29
N GLY A 101 27.80 -3.56 27.34
CA GLY A 101 28.98 -4.12 28.02
C GLY A 101 28.73 -5.53 28.55
N PHE A 102 27.56 -5.78 29.14
CA PHE A 102 27.15 -7.13 29.55
C PHE A 102 27.16 -8.13 28.38
N ARG A 103 26.67 -7.74 27.20
CA ARG A 103 26.67 -8.61 26.00
C ARG A 103 28.06 -8.82 25.39
N GLN A 104 28.95 -7.84 25.51
CA GLN A 104 30.35 -7.95 25.07
C GLN A 104 31.22 -8.71 26.09
N GLY A 105 30.67 -9.06 27.25
CA GLY A 105 31.40 -9.75 28.31
C GLY A 105 32.29 -8.85 29.17
N TRP A 106 32.12 -7.51 29.12
CA TRP A 106 32.88 -6.56 29.94
C TRP A 106 32.61 -6.71 31.44
N HIS A 107 31.42 -7.20 31.80
CA HIS A 107 31.02 -7.46 33.18
C HIS A 107 29.86 -8.46 33.24
N LYS A 108 29.60 -8.99 34.44
CA LYS A 108 28.46 -9.90 34.73
C LYS A 108 27.34 -9.26 35.56
N ASN A 109 27.50 -8.00 35.98
CA ASN A 109 26.49 -7.29 36.78
C ASN A 109 25.25 -6.90 35.95
N SER A 110 24.07 -7.38 36.35
CA SER A 110 22.78 -7.12 35.71
C SER A 110 21.88 -6.11 36.44
N GLY A 111 22.34 -5.52 37.55
CA GLY A 111 21.53 -4.63 38.39
C GLY A 111 21.03 -3.37 37.69
N HIS A 112 21.73 -2.92 36.64
CA HIS A 112 21.28 -1.83 35.77
C HIS A 112 19.95 -2.12 35.04
N MET A 113 19.53 -3.39 34.95
CA MET A 113 18.24 -3.75 34.34
C MET A 113 17.04 -3.23 35.14
N ARG A 114 17.19 -3.06 36.46
CA ARG A 114 16.17 -2.48 37.35
C ARG A 114 16.05 -0.96 37.21
N TRP A 115 17.00 -0.32 36.54
CA TRP A 115 16.92 1.13 36.30
C TRP A 115 15.80 1.52 35.33
N SER A 116 15.18 0.54 34.67
CA SER A 116 13.97 0.74 33.89
C SER A 116 12.76 1.17 34.75
N ASP A 117 12.76 0.87 36.06
CA ASP A 117 11.69 1.26 36.98
C ASP A 117 11.59 2.77 37.16
N PHE A 118 12.74 3.48 37.13
CA PHE A 118 12.79 4.95 37.17
C PHE A 118 12.11 5.61 35.97
N ILE A 119 11.91 4.88 34.86
CA ILE A 119 11.23 5.35 33.65
C ILE A 119 9.72 5.22 33.83
N ASN A 120 9.26 4.15 34.48
CA ASN A 120 7.84 3.82 34.63
C ASN A 120 7.13 4.70 35.68
N GLU A 121 7.82 5.15 36.73
CA GLU A 121 7.23 6.04 37.76
C GLU A 121 6.88 7.44 37.23
N THR A 122 7.38 7.82 36.05
CA THR A 122 7.20 9.18 35.49
C THR A 122 6.08 9.30 34.47
N SER A 123 5.17 8.32 34.37
CA SER A 123 4.03 8.38 33.46
C SER A 123 3.05 9.48 33.88
N SER A 124 3.38 10.72 33.56
CA SER A 124 2.41 11.78 33.46
C SER A 124 1.40 11.36 32.39
N ASP A 125 0.11 11.48 32.71
CA ASP A 125 -0.97 11.30 31.73
C ASP A 125 -0.67 12.20 30.54
N VAL A 126 -0.24 11.58 29.43
CA VAL A 126 0.09 12.30 28.21
C VAL A 126 -1.17 13.04 27.79
N SER A 127 -1.12 14.36 27.79
CA SER A 127 -2.27 15.19 27.49
C SER A 127 -2.63 15.07 26.01
N TYR A 128 -3.93 15.00 25.71
CA TYR A 128 -4.49 14.81 24.37
C TYR A 128 -5.79 15.60 24.23
N LEU A 129 -6.23 15.84 23.00
CA LEU A 129 -7.57 16.37 22.72
C LEU A 129 -8.52 15.22 22.38
N THR A 130 -9.73 15.28 22.91
CA THR A 130 -10.81 14.34 22.55
C THR A 130 -11.28 14.59 21.12
N GLU A 131 -11.99 13.63 20.52
CA GLU A 131 -12.60 13.77 19.18
C GLU A 131 -13.42 15.07 19.06
N ARG A 132 -14.27 15.35 20.06
CA ARG A 132 -15.05 16.60 20.11
C ARG A 132 -14.18 17.85 20.06
N GLN A 133 -13.11 17.89 20.86
CA GLN A 133 -12.21 19.04 20.92
C GLN A 133 -11.37 19.19 19.64
N ILE A 134 -11.04 18.09 18.97
CA ILE A 134 -10.42 18.12 17.63
C ILE A 134 -11.37 18.77 16.62
N TYR A 135 -12.66 18.42 16.63
CA TYR A 135 -13.66 19.05 15.77
C TYR A 135 -13.89 20.53 16.09
N GLU A 136 -13.90 20.90 17.37
CA GLU A 136 -13.97 22.30 17.81
C GLU A 136 -12.74 23.10 17.33
N LEU A 137 -11.55 22.51 17.43
CA LEU A 137 -10.31 23.11 16.92
C LEU A 137 -10.37 23.28 15.40
N TRP A 138 -10.87 22.29 14.65
CA TRP A 138 -11.01 22.36 13.19
C TRP A 138 -11.96 23.49 12.73
N GLN A 139 -13.01 23.76 13.50
CA GLN A 139 -13.99 24.82 13.23
C GLN A 139 -13.56 26.20 13.76
N CYS A 140 -12.42 26.30 14.47
CA CYS A 140 -11.94 27.56 15.03
C CYS A 140 -11.66 28.58 13.91
N PRO A 141 -12.32 29.75 13.92
CA PRO A 141 -12.13 30.77 12.90
C PRO A 141 -10.76 31.44 13.07
N LEU A 142 -9.92 31.34 12.04
CA LEU A 142 -8.62 31.99 11.99
C LEU A 142 -8.48 32.70 10.64
N SER A 143 -7.68 33.76 10.59
CA SER A 143 -7.38 34.43 9.32
C SER A 143 -6.77 33.43 8.35
N ILE A 144 -7.37 33.30 7.17
CA ILE A 144 -6.96 32.33 6.14
C ILE A 144 -5.49 32.55 5.80
N SER A 145 -4.72 31.46 5.75
CA SER A 145 -3.28 31.43 5.47
C SER A 145 -2.39 32.17 6.46
N SER A 146 -2.93 32.57 7.63
CA SER A 146 -2.13 33.14 8.71
C SER A 146 -1.21 32.10 9.35
N GLY A 147 -0.23 32.58 10.11
CA GLY A 147 0.64 31.72 10.90
C GLY A 147 -0.16 30.77 11.82
N LEU A 148 -1.20 31.24 12.49
CA LEU A 148 -2.02 30.41 13.37
C LEU A 148 -2.86 29.39 12.59
N ASP A 149 -3.42 29.78 11.45
CA ASP A 149 -4.21 28.92 10.56
C ASP A 149 -3.40 27.72 10.04
N VAL A 150 -2.17 27.97 9.58
CA VAL A 150 -1.23 26.91 9.18
C VAL A 150 -0.86 26.01 10.37
N THR A 151 -0.63 26.57 11.56
CA THR A 151 -0.32 25.75 12.75
C THR A 151 -1.49 24.87 13.15
N ARG A 152 -2.72 25.39 13.14
CA ARG A 152 -3.94 24.62 13.40
C ARG A 152 -4.02 23.44 12.46
N ASP A 153 -3.86 23.67 11.15
CA ASP A 153 -3.98 22.62 10.14
C ASP A 153 -2.88 21.57 10.28
N LEU A 154 -1.62 21.97 10.52
CA LEU A 154 -0.54 20.99 10.73
C LEU A 154 -0.69 20.21 12.03
N TRP A 155 -1.26 20.78 13.08
CA TRP A 155 -1.56 20.04 14.31
C TRP A 155 -2.72 19.06 14.07
N LEU A 156 -3.78 19.50 13.39
CA LEU A 156 -4.92 18.67 13.01
C LEU A 156 -4.50 17.52 12.09
N TRP A 157 -3.59 17.76 11.14
CA TRP A 157 -2.98 16.71 10.32
C TRP A 157 -2.33 15.63 11.17
N GLN A 158 -1.51 15.99 12.15
CA GLN A 158 -0.89 15.01 13.05
C GLN A 158 -1.93 14.25 13.88
N SER A 159 -2.97 14.93 14.37
CA SER A 159 -4.03 14.32 15.18
C SER A 159 -5.00 13.44 14.40
N SER A 160 -5.04 13.62 13.07
CA SER A 160 -5.88 12.87 12.15
C SER A 160 -5.14 11.76 11.41
N THR A 161 -3.80 11.77 11.41
CA THR A 161 -2.99 10.79 10.66
C THR A 161 -1.95 10.05 11.51
N GLY A 162 -1.61 10.54 12.70
CA GLY A 162 -0.52 9.99 13.52
C GLY A 162 0.88 10.27 12.98
N MET A 163 1.00 10.97 11.85
CA MET A 163 2.27 11.40 11.25
C MET A 163 2.94 12.47 12.12
N ALA A 164 4.27 12.41 12.27
CA ALA A 164 5.04 13.41 13.02
C ALA A 164 5.43 14.62 12.16
N VAL A 165 5.66 15.78 12.80
CA VAL A 165 6.09 17.03 12.13
C VAL A 165 7.30 16.85 11.21
N GLU A 166 8.25 16.01 11.60
CA GLU A 166 9.45 15.73 10.78
C GLU A 166 9.09 15.15 9.40
N HIS A 167 8.09 14.27 9.34
CA HIS A 167 7.61 13.68 8.09
C HIS A 167 6.76 14.66 7.28
N ILE A 168 6.00 15.53 7.96
CA ILE A 168 5.29 16.65 7.32
C ILE A 168 6.30 17.59 6.65
N ASN A 169 7.40 17.93 7.35
CA ASN A 169 8.42 18.83 6.82
C ASN A 169 9.22 18.22 5.64
N SER A 170 9.23 16.89 5.53
CA SER A 170 9.79 16.14 4.40
C SER A 170 8.72 15.69 3.38
N TRP A 171 7.51 16.24 3.45
CA TRP A 171 6.39 15.86 2.60
C TRP A 171 6.69 16.06 1.11
N LEU A 172 6.30 15.07 0.30
CA LEU A 172 6.29 15.09 -1.15
C LEU A 172 4.87 14.76 -1.65
N PRO A 173 4.42 15.30 -2.80
CA PRO A 173 3.12 14.93 -3.37
C PRO A 173 2.94 13.43 -3.57
N SER A 174 4.02 12.69 -3.83
CA SER A 174 4.02 11.23 -3.97
C SER A 174 3.69 10.48 -2.67
N ASN A 175 3.72 11.14 -1.51
CA ASN A 175 3.28 10.55 -0.25
C ASN A 175 1.75 10.40 -0.19
N TYR A 176 0.99 11.15 -0.99
CA TYR A 176 -0.46 11.05 -1.05
C TYR A 176 -0.91 10.23 -2.27
N GLN A 177 -1.54 9.09 -1.99
CA GLN A 177 -2.12 8.20 -2.97
C GLN A 177 -3.59 8.61 -3.20
N ALA A 178 -3.80 9.59 -4.08
CA ALA A 178 -5.11 10.21 -4.30
C ALA A 178 -6.24 9.21 -4.67
N ASP A 179 -5.90 8.11 -5.35
CA ASP A 179 -6.88 7.07 -5.74
C ASP A 179 -7.43 6.26 -4.56
N GLU A 180 -6.61 6.09 -3.51
CA GLU A 180 -6.95 5.28 -2.33
C GLU A 180 -7.28 6.16 -1.13
N ASP A 181 -7.07 7.46 -1.28
CA ASP A 181 -7.19 8.44 -0.21
C ASP A 181 -6.33 8.05 1.01
N ILE A 182 -5.10 7.60 0.74
CA ILE A 182 -4.14 7.10 1.73
C ILE A 182 -2.83 7.89 1.65
N ILE A 183 -2.21 8.09 2.80
CA ILE A 183 -0.84 8.58 2.93
C ILE A 183 0.11 7.41 3.12
N GLU A 184 1.22 7.41 2.39
CA GLU A 184 2.35 6.53 2.59
C GLU A 184 3.58 7.33 3.05
N TYR A 185 4.19 6.93 4.16
CA TYR A 185 5.44 7.55 4.63
C TYR A 185 6.36 6.55 5.32
N GLN A 186 7.67 6.81 5.26
CA GLN A 186 8.69 5.93 5.85
C GLN A 186 9.23 6.49 7.16
N VAL A 187 9.38 5.61 8.15
CA VAL A 187 10.03 5.87 9.44
C VAL A 187 11.11 4.81 9.66
N GLY A 188 12.37 5.18 9.40
CA GLY A 188 13.46 4.21 9.36
C GLY A 188 13.22 3.15 8.28
N SER A 189 13.16 1.87 8.67
CA SER A 189 12.86 0.76 7.77
C SER A 189 11.36 0.42 7.65
N LYS A 190 10.50 1.12 8.41
CA LYS A 190 9.06 0.83 8.45
C LYS A 190 8.29 1.80 7.55
N THR A 191 7.49 1.26 6.65
CA THR A 191 6.48 2.05 5.91
C THR A 191 5.18 2.10 6.72
N CYS A 192 4.60 3.29 6.80
CA CYS A 192 3.31 3.54 7.44
C CYS A 192 2.28 3.92 6.38
N TYR A 193 1.05 3.40 6.53
CA TYR A 193 -0.07 3.64 5.63
C TYR A 193 -1.25 4.20 6.42
N VAL A 194 -1.74 5.37 6.04
CA VAL A 194 -2.77 6.09 6.79
C VAL A 194 -3.90 6.55 5.87
N PRO A 195 -5.10 5.97 5.98
CA PRO A 195 -6.28 6.48 5.29
C PRO A 195 -6.65 7.89 5.75
N LEU A 196 -7.01 8.77 4.83
CA LEU A 196 -7.50 10.11 5.16
C LEU A 196 -8.91 10.02 5.75
N ASN A 197 -9.15 10.85 6.75
CA ASN A 197 -10.47 11.16 7.27
C ASN A 197 -10.90 12.56 6.77
N PRO A 198 -12.12 13.04 7.07
CA PRO A 198 -12.59 14.33 6.58
C PRO A 198 -11.68 15.51 6.91
N ILE A 199 -11.02 15.51 8.07
CA ILE A 199 -10.13 16.59 8.50
C ILE A 199 -8.87 16.59 7.63
N SER A 200 -8.20 15.45 7.51
CA SER A 200 -6.98 15.35 6.70
C SER A 200 -7.26 15.56 5.20
N ARG A 201 -8.40 15.09 4.68
CA ARG A 201 -8.86 15.38 3.31
C ARG A 201 -9.01 16.89 3.06
N ALA A 202 -9.67 17.61 3.98
CA ALA A 202 -9.86 19.05 3.84
C ALA A 202 -8.53 19.80 3.86
N ILE A 203 -7.59 19.40 4.72
CA ILE A 203 -6.28 20.03 4.84
C ILE A 203 -5.43 19.78 3.59
N ILE A 204 -5.32 18.54 3.09
CA ILE A 204 -4.49 18.27 1.91
C ILE A 204 -5.02 19.00 0.67
N ALA A 205 -6.34 19.08 0.53
CA ALA A 205 -7.00 19.81 -0.54
C ALA A 205 -6.73 21.32 -0.46
N LYS A 206 -6.84 21.92 0.75
CA LYS A 206 -6.53 23.34 0.99
C LYS A 206 -5.12 23.72 0.52
N TYR A 207 -4.17 22.81 0.65
CA TYR A 207 -2.77 23.05 0.29
C TYR A 207 -2.36 22.43 -1.06
N ASN A 208 -3.31 22.10 -1.94
CA ASN A 208 -3.05 21.56 -3.27
C ASN A 208 -2.05 20.38 -3.25
N ASN A 209 -2.23 19.46 -2.30
CA ASN A 209 -1.37 18.28 -2.07
C ASN A 209 0.06 18.55 -1.60
N ILE A 210 0.41 19.79 -1.23
CA ILE A 210 1.74 20.16 -0.74
C ILE A 210 1.64 20.78 0.65
N LEU A 211 1.89 19.99 1.69
CA LEU A 211 1.79 20.48 3.07
C LEU A 211 2.85 21.56 3.39
N PRO A 212 2.47 22.62 4.13
CA PRO A 212 3.40 23.65 4.54
C PRO A 212 4.39 23.14 5.60
N LYS A 213 5.60 23.71 5.60
CA LYS A 213 6.63 23.36 6.59
C LYS A 213 6.54 24.23 7.82
N ARG A 214 6.81 23.67 8.99
CA ARG A 214 6.87 24.44 10.24
C ARG A 214 7.83 23.87 11.27
N HIS A 215 8.52 24.78 11.96
CA HIS A 215 9.42 24.40 13.04
C HIS A 215 8.63 23.97 14.29
N ILE A 216 9.03 22.86 14.92
CA ILE A 216 8.28 22.23 16.02
C ILE A 216 8.09 23.14 17.24
N VAL A 217 9.07 23.98 17.56
CA VAL A 217 8.99 24.92 18.70
C VAL A 217 7.93 26.00 18.44
N GLN A 218 7.85 26.48 17.20
CA GLN A 218 6.87 27.48 16.80
C GLN A 218 5.45 26.89 16.81
N LEU A 219 5.28 25.71 16.21
CA LEU A 219 4.00 24.98 16.18
C LEU A 219 3.49 24.73 17.62
N ASN A 220 4.37 24.26 18.52
CA ASN A 220 4.04 24.06 19.93
C ASN A 220 3.66 25.34 20.67
N ARG A 221 4.28 26.49 20.37
CA ARG A 221 3.92 27.76 21.02
C ARG A 221 2.53 28.23 20.56
N GLU A 222 2.29 28.17 19.25
CA GLU A 222 1.09 28.70 18.63
C GLU A 222 -0.14 27.82 18.85
N ILE A 223 -0.01 26.49 18.90
CA ILE A 223 -1.16 25.63 19.24
C ILE A 223 -1.66 25.91 20.66
N LYS A 224 -0.74 26.20 21.59
CA LYS A 224 -1.10 26.58 22.97
C LYS A 224 -1.82 27.92 23.00
N GLN A 225 -1.38 28.86 22.16
CA GLN A 225 -2.04 30.15 22.00
C GLN A 225 -3.46 29.96 21.46
N ILE A 226 -3.63 29.20 20.36
CA ILE A 226 -4.94 28.91 19.77
C ILE A 226 -5.89 28.31 20.80
N LEU A 227 -5.44 27.30 21.56
CA LEU A 227 -6.27 26.68 22.58
C LEU A 227 -6.61 27.63 23.74
N ALA A 228 -5.70 28.51 24.12
CA ALA A 228 -5.99 29.54 25.12
C ALA A 228 -7.03 30.55 24.61
N ASP A 229 -6.93 30.97 23.35
CA ASP A 229 -7.86 31.91 22.70
C ASP A 229 -9.26 31.28 22.51
N MET A 230 -9.32 29.96 22.32
CA MET A 230 -10.57 29.18 22.33
C MET A 230 -11.19 29.02 23.74
N GLY A 231 -10.54 29.50 24.80
CA GLY A 231 -11.04 29.44 26.17
C GLY A 231 -10.76 28.13 26.92
N TYR A 232 -9.89 27.25 26.41
CA TYR A 232 -9.49 26.06 27.15
C TYR A 232 -8.68 26.41 28.41
N SER A 233 -8.82 25.57 29.45
CA SER A 233 -8.08 25.79 30.71
C SER A 233 -6.57 25.94 30.48
N LYS A 234 -5.92 26.83 31.22
CA LYS A 234 -4.46 27.05 31.14
C LYS A 234 -3.67 25.75 31.26
N LYS A 235 -4.11 24.84 32.15
CA LYS A 235 -3.50 23.52 32.36
C LYS A 235 -3.55 22.67 31.08
N LEU A 236 -4.73 22.53 30.47
CA LEU A 236 -4.88 21.78 29.22
C LEU A 236 -4.10 22.44 28.08
N ALA A 237 -4.32 23.74 27.84
CA ALA A 237 -3.65 24.45 26.75
C ALA A 237 -2.12 24.32 26.84
N HIS A 238 -1.52 24.52 28.01
CA HIS A 238 -0.06 24.42 28.16
C HIS A 238 0.50 23.01 27.98
N SER A 239 -0.34 21.98 28.18
CA SER A 239 0.04 20.58 28.09
C SER A 239 0.02 20.01 26.66
N ILE A 240 -0.77 20.61 25.76
CA ILE A 240 -0.86 20.18 24.37
C ILE A 240 0.40 20.55 23.58
N THR A 241 0.92 19.58 22.83
CA THR A 241 2.10 19.70 21.97
C THR A 241 1.89 18.90 20.66
N CYS A 242 2.84 18.93 19.74
CA CYS A 242 2.87 18.01 18.60
C CYS A 242 2.84 16.53 19.02
N ASN A 243 3.50 16.18 20.14
CA ASN A 243 3.47 14.81 20.65
C ASN A 243 2.07 14.41 21.15
N SER A 244 1.32 15.38 21.69
CA SER A 244 -0.07 15.20 22.09
C SER A 244 -0.99 14.90 20.90
N ALA A 245 -0.68 15.39 19.69
CA ALA A 245 -1.47 15.11 18.51
C ALA A 245 -1.48 13.62 18.17
N LYS A 246 -0.31 12.96 18.22
CA LYS A 246 -0.21 11.51 18.00
C LYS A 246 -0.96 10.70 19.05
N GLU A 247 -0.90 11.11 20.31
CA GLU A 247 -1.70 10.50 21.39
C GLU A 247 -3.20 10.67 21.13
N SER A 248 -3.61 11.84 20.64
CA SER A 248 -5.01 12.13 20.26
C SER A 248 -5.46 11.23 19.11
N PHE A 249 -4.62 11.03 18.09
CA PHE A 249 -4.89 10.09 16.99
C PHE A 249 -5.08 8.65 17.49
N ILE A 250 -4.16 8.13 18.31
CA ILE A 250 -4.24 6.76 18.83
C ILE A 250 -5.55 6.56 19.60
N ARG A 251 -5.89 7.49 20.49
CA ARG A 251 -7.12 7.41 21.29
C ARG A 251 -8.38 7.51 20.44
N TRP A 252 -8.39 8.39 19.43
CA TRP A 252 -9.50 8.52 18.52
C TRP A 252 -9.73 7.24 17.72
N MET A 253 -8.68 6.62 17.18
CA MET A 253 -8.82 5.36 16.45
C MET A 253 -9.22 4.19 17.35
N VAL A 254 -8.71 4.13 18.59
CA VAL A 254 -9.15 3.14 19.58
C VAL A 254 -10.64 3.31 19.88
N SER A 255 -11.15 4.54 19.99
CA SER A 255 -12.58 4.78 20.16
C SER A 255 -13.44 4.47 18.93
N LYS A 256 -12.81 4.14 17.78
CA LYS A 256 -13.48 3.64 16.57
C LYS A 256 -13.24 2.14 16.36
N ASP A 257 -12.80 1.41 17.38
CA ASP A 257 -12.52 -0.02 17.35
C ASP A 257 -11.49 -0.46 16.29
N VAL A 258 -10.57 0.45 15.91
CA VAL A 258 -9.45 0.10 15.02
C VAL A 258 -8.56 -0.92 15.73
N THR A 259 -8.20 -2.00 15.02
CA THR A 259 -7.40 -3.06 15.64
C THR A 259 -5.98 -2.60 15.95
N ILE A 260 -5.33 -3.24 16.93
CA ILE A 260 -3.93 -2.95 17.27
C ILE A 260 -2.97 -3.20 16.09
N THR A 261 -3.32 -4.12 15.19
CA THR A 261 -2.55 -4.45 13.99
C THR A 261 -2.70 -3.36 12.95
N ASP A 262 -3.93 -2.92 12.66
CA ASP A 262 -4.18 -1.83 11.71
C ASP A 262 -3.56 -0.53 12.21
N MET A 263 -3.67 -0.25 13.51
CA MET A 263 -2.97 0.86 14.15
C MET A 263 -1.45 0.77 13.97
N ALA A 264 -0.87 -0.43 14.10
CA ALA A 264 0.55 -0.64 13.88
C ALA A 264 0.96 -0.46 12.41
N MET A 265 0.03 -0.47 11.45
CA MET A 265 0.32 -0.06 10.07
C MET A 265 0.28 1.46 9.89
N MET A 266 -0.52 2.18 10.68
CA MET A 266 -0.70 3.63 10.58
C MET A 266 0.40 4.42 11.28
N VAL A 267 0.94 3.92 12.41
CA VAL A 267 1.96 4.62 13.20
C VAL A 267 3.24 3.80 13.39
N PRO A 268 4.41 4.44 13.63
CA PRO A 268 5.66 3.71 13.79
C PRO A 268 5.75 2.89 15.09
N ASN A 269 4.75 2.96 15.97
CA ASN A 269 4.73 2.19 17.22
C ASN A 269 4.71 0.67 16.94
N SER A 270 5.34 -0.09 17.82
CA SER A 270 5.20 -1.55 17.83
C SER A 270 3.84 -1.94 18.42
N ILE A 271 3.36 -3.13 18.04
CA ILE A 271 2.15 -3.74 18.63
C ILE A 271 2.27 -3.75 20.16
N GLN A 272 3.41 -4.20 20.69
CA GLN A 272 3.63 -4.26 22.14
C GLN A 272 3.45 -2.90 22.83
N SER A 273 3.96 -1.81 22.23
CA SER A 273 3.79 -0.45 22.75
C SER A 273 2.36 0.07 22.65
N LEU A 274 1.56 -0.46 21.72
CA LEU A 274 0.15 -0.08 21.54
C LEU A 274 -0.78 -0.84 22.48
N THR A 275 -0.37 -2.00 23.02
CA THR A 275 -1.22 -2.86 23.85
C THR A 275 -1.81 -2.15 25.06
N LYS A 276 -1.10 -1.16 25.62
CA LYS A 276 -1.55 -0.35 26.77
C LYS A 276 -2.82 0.47 26.50
N TYR A 277 -3.18 0.69 25.24
CA TYR A 277 -4.38 1.44 24.86
C TYR A 277 -5.62 0.56 24.70
N TYR A 278 -5.46 -0.77 24.71
CA TYR A 278 -6.54 -1.72 24.48
C TYR A 278 -6.88 -2.46 25.78
N PRO A 279 -8.18 -2.68 26.08
CA PRO A 279 -8.60 -3.28 27.33
C PRO A 279 -8.07 -4.72 27.47
N PRO A 280 -7.55 -5.11 28.66
CA PRO A 280 -7.05 -6.45 28.88
C PRO A 280 -8.22 -7.41 29.17
N SER A 281 -8.74 -8.10 28.15
CA SER A 281 -9.45 -9.36 28.43
C SER A 281 -8.41 -10.49 28.43
N LYS A 282 -8.14 -11.06 29.62
CA LYS A 282 -7.13 -12.10 29.85
C LYS A 282 -7.35 -13.36 28.99
N THR A 283 -8.59 -13.62 28.55
CA THR A 283 -8.94 -14.75 27.69
C THR A 283 -8.51 -14.51 26.23
N LYS A 284 -8.67 -13.29 25.72
CA LYS A 284 -8.27 -12.97 24.35
C LYS A 284 -6.79 -12.72 24.19
N LEU A 285 -6.00 -12.36 25.20
CA LEU A 285 -4.57 -12.07 24.96
C LEU A 285 -3.80 -13.34 24.58
N LYS A 286 -4.11 -14.49 25.17
CA LYS A 286 -3.49 -15.79 24.83
C LYS A 286 -4.01 -16.34 23.50
N GLU A 287 -5.31 -16.23 23.24
CA GLU A 287 -5.92 -16.56 21.94
C GLU A 287 -5.48 -15.60 20.82
N THR A 288 -5.22 -14.34 21.13
CA THR A 288 -4.72 -13.33 20.19
C THR A 288 -3.24 -13.53 19.96
N ILE A 289 -2.44 -13.91 20.97
CA ILE A 289 -1.02 -14.26 20.81
C ILE A 289 -0.86 -15.61 20.06
N GLU A 290 -1.77 -16.57 20.24
CA GLU A 290 -1.83 -17.81 19.46
C GLU A 290 -2.37 -17.58 18.04
N ARG A 291 -3.32 -16.65 17.83
CA ARG A 291 -3.69 -16.14 16.49
C ARG A 291 -2.59 -15.29 15.84
N ILE A 292 -1.76 -14.60 16.63
CA ILE A 292 -0.58 -13.85 16.16
C ILE A 292 0.52 -14.83 15.72
N LYS A 293 0.62 -16.04 16.30
CA LYS A 293 1.45 -17.11 15.75
C LYS A 293 0.90 -17.70 14.43
N PHE A 294 -0.33 -17.39 14.06
CA PHE A 294 -0.94 -17.77 12.78
C PHE A 294 -0.89 -16.64 11.72
N TYR A 295 -0.49 -15.42 12.11
CA TYR A 295 -0.26 -14.30 11.19
C TYR A 295 1.04 -13.53 11.51
N GLY A 296 2.09 -14.28 11.82
CA GLY A 296 3.45 -13.77 11.92
C GLY A 296 4.05 -13.60 10.52
N VAL A 297 4.40 -12.37 10.18
CA VAL A 297 5.36 -12.01 9.14
C VAL A 297 6.53 -13.01 9.13
N HIS A 298 6.58 -13.90 8.13
CA HIS A 298 7.75 -14.52 7.48
C HIS A 298 7.17 -15.43 6.36
N GLN A 299 7.50 -15.30 5.07
CA GLN A 299 8.80 -15.00 4.49
C GLN A 299 8.72 -13.88 3.44
N LEU A 300 9.37 -12.75 3.75
CA LEU A 300 10.08 -12.00 2.73
C LEU A 300 11.22 -12.91 2.22
N PRO A 301 11.35 -13.17 0.90
CA PRO A 301 12.60 -13.66 0.36
C PRO A 301 13.67 -12.56 0.41
N PRO A 302 14.97 -12.94 0.41
CA PRO A 302 16.05 -12.07 0.83
C PRO A 302 16.25 -10.88 -0.10
N SER A 303 16.74 -9.78 0.47
CA SER A 303 17.34 -8.66 -0.24
C SER A 303 18.41 -9.17 -1.23
N ARG A 304 18.09 -9.13 -2.52
CA ARG A 304 19.08 -8.96 -3.58
C ARG A 304 19.01 -7.53 -4.07
N VAL A 305 20.16 -6.88 -4.11
CA VAL A 305 20.35 -5.57 -4.75
C VAL A 305 19.88 -5.70 -6.20
N VAL A 306 18.79 -5.01 -6.57
CA VAL A 306 18.32 -4.90 -7.95
C VAL A 306 18.42 -3.45 -8.38
N LYS A 307 19.21 -3.20 -9.44
CA LYS A 307 19.28 -1.92 -10.13
C LYS A 307 17.88 -1.47 -10.53
N VAL A 308 17.53 -0.21 -10.22
CA VAL A 308 16.25 0.42 -10.56
C VAL A 308 16.01 0.28 -12.08
N LYS A 309 14.96 -0.47 -12.46
CA LYS A 309 14.38 -0.42 -13.82
C LYS A 309 13.29 0.64 -13.84
N PRO A 310 13.07 1.31 -14.98
CA PRO A 310 12.08 2.39 -15.11
C PRO A 310 10.66 1.95 -14.71
N GLN A 311 9.91 2.88 -14.13
CA GLN A 311 8.52 2.72 -13.70
C GLN A 311 7.66 2.10 -14.82
N ARG A 312 6.98 0.99 -14.54
CA ARG A 312 5.95 0.44 -15.43
C ARG A 312 4.64 1.20 -15.21
N ILE A 313 4.00 1.61 -16.30
CA ILE A 313 2.60 2.08 -16.31
C ILE A 313 1.72 0.97 -15.71
N ILE A 314 0.90 1.29 -14.71
CA ILE A 314 0.00 0.33 -14.07
C ILE A 314 -1.24 0.14 -14.97
N THR A 315 -1.33 -1.01 -15.64
CA THR A 315 -2.48 -1.36 -16.50
C THR A 315 -3.60 -2.01 -15.68
N ASN A 316 -4.82 -1.47 -15.74
CA ASN A 316 -6.02 -2.07 -15.15
C ASN A 316 -6.38 -3.36 -15.89
N LYS A 317 -6.50 -4.48 -15.17
CA LYS A 317 -6.74 -5.79 -15.75
C LYS A 317 -7.47 -6.69 -14.76
N VAL A 318 -8.53 -7.35 -15.22
CA VAL A 318 -9.35 -8.26 -14.39
C VAL A 318 -8.91 -9.72 -14.48
N MET A 319 -8.34 -10.13 -15.63
CA MET A 319 -7.86 -11.49 -15.87
C MET A 319 -6.80 -11.52 -16.98
N ASN A 320 -5.92 -12.53 -16.97
CA ASN A 320 -5.05 -12.79 -18.12
C ASN A 320 -5.83 -13.48 -19.24
N TYR A 321 -5.62 -12.98 -20.46
CA TYR A 321 -6.29 -13.48 -21.65
C TYR A 321 -5.30 -13.55 -22.81
N ALA A 322 -5.43 -14.59 -23.62
CA ALA A 322 -4.61 -14.73 -24.81
C ALA A 322 -4.91 -13.59 -25.79
N GLY A 323 -3.88 -12.97 -26.35
CA GLY A 323 -4.05 -11.81 -27.25
C GLY A 323 -4.17 -10.45 -26.55
N SER A 324 -4.18 -10.39 -25.21
CA SER A 324 -4.32 -9.14 -24.46
C SER A 324 -3.36 -8.02 -24.92
N LYS A 325 -3.91 -6.84 -25.21
CA LYS A 325 -3.19 -5.64 -25.66
C LYS A 325 -2.66 -4.74 -24.54
N ALA A 326 -2.51 -5.28 -23.33
CA ALA A 326 -2.01 -4.55 -22.15
C ALA A 326 -0.67 -3.82 -22.39
N ALA A 327 0.22 -4.41 -23.19
CA ALA A 327 1.54 -3.86 -23.48
C ALA A 327 1.51 -2.66 -24.46
N TYR A 328 0.40 -2.47 -25.18
CA TYR A 328 0.26 -1.51 -26.27
C TYR A 328 -0.81 -0.44 -26.01
N ILE A 329 -1.20 -0.28 -24.74
CA ILE A 329 -2.24 0.66 -24.34
C ILE A 329 -1.87 2.11 -24.68
N THR A 330 -0.59 2.47 -24.58
CA THR A 330 -0.11 3.82 -24.90
C THR A 330 -0.30 4.13 -26.39
N GLU A 331 0.12 3.22 -27.26
CA GLU A 331 0.02 3.35 -28.71
C GLU A 331 -1.45 3.36 -29.16
N ILE A 332 -2.27 2.47 -28.58
CA ILE A 332 -3.70 2.40 -28.86
C ILE A 332 -4.41 3.71 -28.44
N ASN A 333 -4.16 4.21 -27.24
CA ASN A 333 -4.76 5.48 -26.78
C ASN A 333 -4.29 6.66 -27.63
N SER A 334 -3.01 6.71 -28.03
CA SER A 334 -2.50 7.76 -28.91
C SER A 334 -3.28 7.86 -30.21
N ILE A 335 -3.76 6.73 -30.77
CA ILE A 335 -4.58 6.71 -31.98
C ILE A 335 -6.04 7.04 -31.65
N ILE A 336 -6.62 6.38 -30.64
CA ILE A 336 -8.03 6.59 -30.24
C ILE A 336 -8.31 8.05 -29.88
N ASN A 337 -7.36 8.73 -29.23
CA ASN A 337 -7.50 10.13 -28.80
C ASN A 337 -7.55 11.12 -29.97
N THR A 338 -7.17 10.71 -31.19
CA THR A 338 -7.33 11.53 -32.40
C THR A 338 -8.74 11.50 -32.98
N SER A 339 -9.58 10.54 -32.58
CA SER A 339 -10.95 10.46 -33.08
C SER A 339 -11.83 11.54 -32.48
N GLN A 340 -12.86 11.97 -33.22
CA GLN A 340 -13.95 12.81 -32.70
C GLN A 340 -15.22 12.01 -32.36
N ALA A 341 -15.21 10.69 -32.51
CA ALA A 341 -16.34 9.83 -32.22
C ALA A 341 -16.80 9.97 -30.76
N LYS A 342 -18.12 9.92 -30.55
CA LYS A 342 -18.73 10.02 -29.21
C LYS A 342 -19.04 8.66 -28.61
N ILE A 343 -19.09 7.62 -29.44
CA ILE A 343 -19.45 6.26 -29.06
C ILE A 343 -18.24 5.35 -29.26
N TYR A 344 -17.90 4.56 -28.24
CA TYR A 344 -16.87 3.52 -28.32
C TYR A 344 -17.53 2.16 -28.50
N CYS A 345 -17.08 1.38 -29.48
CA CYS A 345 -17.57 0.04 -29.75
C CYS A 345 -16.41 -0.96 -29.74
N GLU A 346 -16.48 -1.99 -28.89
CA GLU A 346 -15.51 -3.08 -28.80
C GLU A 346 -16.22 -4.43 -29.02
N PRO A 347 -16.33 -4.91 -30.27
CA PRO A 347 -17.07 -6.13 -30.61
C PRO A 347 -16.42 -7.44 -30.11
N PHE A 348 -15.13 -7.39 -29.76
CA PHE A 348 -14.31 -8.50 -29.27
C PHE A 348 -13.64 -8.08 -27.95
N LEU A 349 -14.38 -8.14 -26.86
CA LEU A 349 -13.95 -7.61 -25.57
C LEU A 349 -12.78 -8.40 -24.96
N GLY A 350 -12.79 -9.73 -25.01
CA GLY A 350 -11.76 -10.56 -24.39
C GLY A 350 -11.55 -10.24 -22.91
N SER A 351 -10.36 -9.74 -22.53
CA SER A 351 -10.08 -9.29 -21.16
C SER A 351 -10.62 -7.89 -20.82
N GLY A 352 -11.15 -7.15 -21.80
CA GLY A 352 -11.57 -5.76 -21.71
C GLY A 352 -10.43 -4.79 -21.43
N VAL A 353 -9.17 -5.18 -21.70
CA VAL A 353 -8.02 -4.39 -21.23
C VAL A 353 -7.94 -3.03 -21.91
N VAL A 354 -8.42 -2.90 -23.15
CA VAL A 354 -8.41 -1.63 -23.87
C VAL A 354 -9.47 -0.71 -23.27
N PHE A 355 -10.73 -1.12 -23.24
CA PHE A 355 -11.79 -0.40 -22.53
C PHE A 355 -11.40 0.03 -21.10
N LEU A 356 -10.86 -0.89 -20.30
CA LEU A 356 -10.46 -0.63 -18.90
C LEU A 356 -9.33 0.41 -18.78
N ASN A 357 -8.58 0.67 -19.85
CA ASN A 357 -7.45 1.61 -19.87
C ASN A 357 -7.58 2.71 -20.93
N LEU A 358 -8.80 2.96 -21.44
CA LEU A 358 -9.06 4.17 -22.22
C LEU A 358 -8.76 5.41 -21.37
N GLU A 359 -7.96 6.32 -21.93
CA GLU A 359 -7.64 7.64 -21.37
C GLU A 359 -8.77 8.64 -21.66
N ARG A 360 -9.32 8.59 -22.87
CA ARG A 360 -10.47 9.39 -23.30
C ARG A 360 -11.79 8.80 -22.80
N GLN A 361 -12.69 9.69 -22.40
CA GLN A 361 -14.08 9.35 -22.09
C GLN A 361 -14.96 9.47 -23.34
N PHE A 362 -15.88 8.52 -23.49
CA PHE A 362 -16.90 8.49 -24.53
C PHE A 362 -18.28 8.64 -23.88
N ASP A 363 -19.24 9.18 -24.64
CA ASP A 363 -20.61 9.36 -24.17
C ASP A 363 -21.32 8.01 -24.02
N THR A 364 -20.93 7.01 -24.81
CA THR A 364 -21.54 5.67 -24.81
C THR A 364 -20.50 4.62 -25.13
N TYR A 365 -20.58 3.48 -24.43
CA TYR A 365 -19.74 2.31 -24.69
C TYR A 365 -20.60 1.11 -25.06
N ILE A 366 -20.25 0.44 -26.15
CA ILE A 366 -20.87 -0.77 -26.66
C ILE A 366 -19.81 -1.86 -26.56
N LEU A 367 -19.93 -2.72 -25.55
CA LEU A 367 -18.97 -3.79 -25.27
C LEU A 367 -19.60 -5.12 -25.62
N ASN A 368 -18.88 -6.02 -26.31
CA ASN A 368 -19.40 -7.32 -26.70
C ASN A 368 -18.32 -8.40 -26.72
N ASP A 369 -18.70 -9.64 -26.39
CA ASP A 369 -17.92 -10.83 -26.70
C ASP A 369 -18.89 -11.98 -27.02
N ASN A 370 -18.48 -12.96 -27.82
CA ASN A 370 -19.35 -14.11 -28.12
C ASN A 370 -19.24 -15.23 -27.07
N ASN A 371 -18.34 -15.10 -26.09
CA ASN A 371 -18.17 -16.08 -25.03
C ASN A 371 -18.97 -15.69 -23.77
N PRO A 372 -20.13 -16.32 -23.52
CA PRO A 372 -21.00 -15.98 -22.39
C PRO A 372 -20.34 -16.23 -21.02
N HIS A 373 -19.35 -17.12 -20.93
CA HIS A 373 -18.59 -17.30 -19.67
C HIS A 373 -17.75 -16.07 -19.34
N LEU A 374 -17.15 -15.40 -20.33
CA LEU A 374 -16.41 -14.16 -20.09
C LEU A 374 -17.35 -13.04 -19.66
N ILE A 375 -18.52 -12.93 -20.31
CA ILE A 375 -19.54 -11.96 -19.94
C ILE A 375 -19.97 -12.13 -18.48
N SER A 376 -20.18 -13.38 -18.05
CA SER A 376 -20.52 -13.68 -16.65
C SER A 376 -19.48 -13.18 -15.64
N VAL A 377 -18.18 -13.17 -16.00
CA VAL A 377 -17.11 -12.62 -15.14
C VAL A 377 -17.25 -11.10 -15.00
N PHE A 378 -17.54 -10.38 -16.09
CA PHE A 378 -17.76 -8.94 -16.01
C PHE A 378 -19.03 -8.59 -15.23
N ASP A 379 -20.11 -9.36 -15.41
CA ASP A 379 -21.35 -9.20 -14.65
C ASP A 379 -21.14 -9.46 -13.16
N SER A 380 -20.34 -10.48 -12.82
CA SER A 380 -19.89 -10.73 -11.45
C SER A 380 -19.18 -9.52 -10.83
N ILE A 381 -18.26 -8.90 -11.59
CA ILE A 381 -17.50 -7.74 -11.10
C ILE A 381 -18.42 -6.54 -10.85
N LYS A 382 -19.43 -6.33 -11.71
CA LYS A 382 -20.45 -5.30 -11.51
C LYS A 382 -21.28 -5.56 -10.26
N ALA A 383 -21.77 -6.79 -10.11
CA ALA A 383 -22.67 -7.20 -9.04
C ALA A 383 -22.02 -7.18 -7.65
N ASN A 384 -20.72 -7.50 -7.56
CA ASN A 384 -20.06 -7.72 -6.28
C ASN A 384 -19.02 -6.63 -5.96
N THR A 385 -19.10 -6.05 -4.77
CA THR A 385 -18.00 -5.26 -4.20
C THR A 385 -16.81 -6.16 -3.86
N TYR A 386 -15.60 -5.61 -3.78
CA TYR A 386 -14.42 -6.41 -3.42
C TYR A 386 -14.55 -7.09 -2.04
N LYS A 387 -15.25 -6.45 -1.10
CA LYS A 387 -15.56 -7.05 0.21
C LYS A 387 -16.45 -8.28 0.08
N GLN A 388 -17.49 -8.23 -0.76
CA GLN A 388 -18.36 -9.38 -1.04
C GLN A 388 -17.59 -10.50 -1.73
N VAL A 389 -16.73 -10.16 -2.71
CA VAL A 389 -15.85 -11.13 -3.35
C VAL A 389 -14.97 -11.85 -2.33
N LYS A 390 -14.40 -11.14 -1.35
CA LYS A 390 -13.64 -11.76 -0.26
C LYS A 390 -14.48 -12.69 0.60
N HIS A 391 -15.71 -12.33 0.93
CA HIS A 391 -16.60 -13.23 1.69
C HIS A 391 -16.96 -14.48 0.89
N ILE A 392 -17.32 -14.34 -0.39
CA ILE A 392 -17.59 -15.48 -1.27
C ILE A 392 -16.32 -16.35 -1.40
N HIS A 393 -15.14 -15.74 -1.51
CA HIS A 393 -13.87 -16.46 -1.55
C HIS A 393 -13.65 -17.31 -0.29
N ASP A 394 -13.88 -16.75 0.90
CA ASP A 394 -13.77 -17.45 2.17
C ASP A 394 -14.76 -18.61 2.28
N ASP A 395 -16.00 -18.42 1.81
CA ASP A 395 -17.02 -19.47 1.74
C ASP A 395 -16.62 -20.61 0.79
N VAL A 396 -16.04 -20.27 -0.36
CA VAL A 396 -15.51 -21.25 -1.33
C VAL A 396 -14.31 -22.00 -0.74
N HIS A 397 -13.43 -21.33 0.01
CA HIS A 397 -12.36 -21.97 0.77
C HIS A 397 -12.90 -22.95 1.82
N HIS A 398 -13.94 -22.56 2.55
CA HIS A 398 -14.58 -23.43 3.53
C HIS A 398 -15.20 -24.67 2.86
N ARG A 399 -15.87 -24.49 1.72
CA ARG A 399 -16.60 -25.56 1.01
C ARG A 399 -15.69 -26.54 0.26
N PHE A 400 -14.64 -26.05 -0.39
CA PHE A 400 -13.81 -26.86 -1.30
C PHE A 400 -12.38 -27.09 -0.81
N GLY A 401 -11.94 -26.37 0.23
CA GLY A 401 -10.55 -26.27 0.65
C GLY A 401 -9.82 -25.10 -0.03
N ASN A 402 -8.57 -24.87 0.35
CA ASN A 402 -7.74 -23.81 -0.22
C ASN A 402 -7.33 -24.16 -1.66
N PHE A 403 -8.12 -23.73 -2.65
CA PHE A 403 -7.90 -24.03 -4.07
C PHE A 403 -6.72 -23.27 -4.69
N GLU A 404 -6.11 -22.36 -3.93
CA GLU A 404 -4.94 -21.58 -4.34
C GLU A 404 -3.62 -22.31 -4.05
N THR A 405 -3.61 -23.19 -3.04
CA THR A 405 -2.43 -23.92 -2.57
C THR A 405 -2.59 -25.45 -2.60
N ASP A 406 -3.80 -25.97 -2.63
CA ASP A 406 -4.10 -27.40 -2.75
C ASP A 406 -4.68 -27.76 -4.14
N LYS A 407 -3.93 -28.58 -4.88
CA LYS A 407 -4.34 -29.10 -6.19
C LYS A 407 -5.66 -29.88 -6.11
N ALA A 408 -5.90 -30.65 -5.05
CA ALA A 408 -7.13 -31.42 -4.90
C ALA A 408 -8.34 -30.48 -4.68
N ALA A 409 -8.21 -29.45 -3.84
CA ALA A 409 -9.20 -28.40 -3.68
C ALA A 409 -9.52 -27.67 -5.00
N TYR A 410 -8.48 -27.29 -5.76
CA TYR A 410 -8.65 -26.70 -7.09
C TYR A 410 -9.44 -27.61 -8.03
N LEU A 411 -9.13 -28.90 -8.07
CA LEU A 411 -9.84 -29.85 -8.93
C LEU A 411 -11.30 -30.06 -8.50
N ARG A 412 -11.60 -30.03 -7.19
CA ARG A 412 -12.98 -30.05 -6.67
C ARG A 412 -13.75 -28.81 -7.10
N LEU A 413 -13.17 -27.62 -6.92
CA LEU A 413 -13.78 -26.36 -7.36
C LEU A 413 -14.02 -26.35 -8.88
N ARG A 414 -13.04 -26.81 -9.66
CA ARG A 414 -13.15 -26.89 -11.13
C ARG A 414 -14.24 -27.85 -11.58
N LYS A 415 -14.32 -29.02 -10.94
CA LYS A 415 -15.38 -29.99 -11.20
C LYS A 415 -16.76 -29.41 -10.86
N PHE A 416 -16.90 -28.79 -9.69
CA PHE A 416 -18.12 -28.09 -9.29
C PHE A 416 -18.55 -27.03 -10.31
N TYR A 417 -17.63 -26.17 -10.74
CA TYR A 417 -17.91 -25.16 -11.75
C TYR A 417 -18.39 -25.78 -13.08
N ASN A 418 -17.70 -26.82 -13.56
CA ASN A 418 -18.06 -27.46 -14.83
C ASN A 418 -19.41 -28.17 -14.74
N ASP A 419 -19.66 -28.93 -13.68
CA ASP A 419 -20.90 -29.70 -13.52
C ASP A 419 -22.12 -28.81 -13.25
N THR A 420 -21.93 -27.73 -12.48
CA THR A 420 -23.02 -26.86 -12.04
C THR A 420 -23.34 -25.80 -13.07
N TYR A 421 -22.32 -25.13 -13.62
CA TYR A 421 -22.53 -23.97 -14.49
C TYR A 421 -22.28 -24.28 -15.97
N PHE A 422 -21.12 -24.84 -16.31
CA PHE A 422 -20.74 -25.05 -17.72
C PHE A 422 -21.68 -26.03 -18.43
N ASN A 423 -21.88 -27.23 -17.86
CA ASN A 423 -22.67 -28.29 -18.49
C ASN A 423 -24.17 -27.95 -18.60
N ASN A 424 -24.66 -27.03 -17.76
CA ASN A 424 -26.05 -26.59 -17.75
C ASN A 424 -26.27 -25.28 -18.53
N GLY A 425 -25.23 -24.70 -19.14
CA GLY A 425 -25.34 -23.43 -19.86
C GLY A 425 -25.77 -22.26 -18.96
N LEU A 426 -25.35 -22.24 -17.69
CA LEU A 426 -25.69 -21.18 -16.74
C LEU A 426 -24.60 -20.11 -16.74
N TYR A 427 -24.99 -18.89 -17.10
CA TYR A 427 -24.12 -17.71 -17.19
C TYR A 427 -24.69 -16.62 -16.28
N THR A 428 -24.25 -16.60 -15.03
CA THR A 428 -24.73 -15.67 -14.01
C THR A 428 -23.56 -14.95 -13.34
N ALA A 429 -23.84 -13.86 -12.61
CA ALA A 429 -22.83 -13.22 -11.77
C ALA A 429 -22.19 -14.21 -10.77
N GLU A 430 -22.95 -15.21 -10.32
CA GLU A 430 -22.40 -16.28 -9.48
C GLU A 430 -21.45 -17.19 -10.27
N SER A 431 -21.84 -17.71 -11.44
CA SER A 431 -20.91 -18.52 -12.24
C SER A 431 -19.62 -17.76 -12.57
N GLY A 432 -19.75 -16.46 -12.83
CA GLY A 432 -18.64 -15.55 -13.10
C GLY A 432 -17.65 -15.44 -11.95
N ILE A 433 -18.11 -15.36 -10.69
CA ILE A 433 -17.19 -15.26 -9.55
C ILE A 433 -16.40 -16.56 -9.33
N TYR A 434 -17.07 -17.71 -9.47
CA TYR A 434 -16.41 -19.02 -9.41
C TYR A 434 -15.37 -19.19 -10.52
N LEU A 435 -15.70 -18.76 -11.74
CA LEU A 435 -14.77 -18.78 -12.86
C LEU A 435 -13.58 -17.83 -12.61
N LEU A 436 -13.80 -16.65 -12.05
CA LEU A 436 -12.74 -15.70 -11.72
C LEU A 436 -11.73 -16.30 -10.74
N PHE A 437 -12.18 -17.00 -9.70
CA PHE A 437 -11.28 -17.72 -8.78
C PHE A 437 -10.46 -18.79 -9.51
N LEU A 438 -11.11 -19.62 -10.32
CA LEU A 438 -10.42 -20.65 -11.11
C LEU A 438 -9.37 -20.08 -12.07
N ILE A 439 -9.70 -18.98 -12.77
CA ILE A 439 -8.76 -18.31 -13.67
C ILE A 439 -7.56 -17.80 -12.89
N ASN A 440 -7.74 -17.19 -11.73
CA ASN A 440 -6.62 -16.62 -11.00
C ASN A 440 -5.74 -17.67 -10.31
N SER A 441 -6.27 -18.86 -10.00
CA SER A 441 -5.53 -19.96 -9.37
C SER A 441 -4.91 -20.97 -10.36
N CYS A 442 -5.12 -20.81 -11.67
CA CYS A 442 -4.58 -21.71 -12.70
C CYS A 442 -3.20 -21.27 -13.24
N ILE A 443 -2.50 -22.16 -13.95
CA ILE A 443 -1.20 -21.85 -14.57
C ILE A 443 -1.34 -20.64 -15.51
N ASN A 444 -0.48 -19.63 -15.28
CA ASN A 444 -0.42 -18.36 -16.04
C ASN A 444 -1.71 -17.52 -16.00
N SER A 445 -2.68 -17.91 -15.18
CA SER A 445 -4.00 -17.30 -15.05
C SER A 445 -4.77 -17.16 -16.37
N PHE A 446 -4.57 -18.10 -17.31
CA PHE A 446 -5.22 -18.05 -18.62
C PHE A 446 -6.61 -18.69 -18.59
N VAL A 447 -7.55 -18.03 -19.28
CA VAL A 447 -8.85 -18.62 -19.58
C VAL A 447 -8.69 -19.70 -20.65
N ARG A 448 -9.07 -20.95 -20.32
CA ARG A 448 -9.04 -22.07 -21.27
C ARG A 448 -10.22 -23.01 -21.06
N PHE A 449 -11.01 -23.16 -22.11
CA PHE A 449 -12.13 -24.09 -22.19
C PHE A 449 -11.81 -25.20 -23.19
N GLY A 450 -12.31 -26.40 -22.94
CA GLY A 450 -12.41 -27.47 -23.92
C GLY A 450 -13.84 -27.96 -24.03
N LYS A 451 -14.05 -29.06 -24.78
CA LYS A 451 -15.36 -29.71 -24.95
C LYS A 451 -16.12 -29.95 -23.64
N ASN A 452 -15.40 -30.27 -22.56
CA ASN A 452 -15.98 -30.65 -21.27
C ASN A 452 -15.85 -29.53 -20.19
N GLY A 453 -15.68 -28.28 -20.59
CA GLY A 453 -15.62 -27.14 -19.69
C GLY A 453 -14.23 -26.55 -19.45
N PHE A 454 -14.11 -25.78 -18.38
CA PHE A 454 -12.86 -25.14 -17.99
C PHE A 454 -11.82 -26.20 -17.66
N ASN A 455 -10.67 -26.15 -18.33
CA ASN A 455 -9.67 -27.22 -18.28
C ASN A 455 -8.24 -26.72 -17.99
N ALA A 456 -8.09 -25.49 -17.50
CA ALA A 456 -6.78 -24.99 -17.07
C ALA A 456 -6.25 -25.80 -15.88
N SER A 457 -4.94 -26.04 -15.87
CA SER A 457 -4.26 -26.80 -14.81
C SER A 457 -4.02 -25.93 -13.57
N PHE A 458 -3.99 -26.55 -12.39
CA PHE A 458 -3.65 -25.90 -11.12
C PHE A 458 -2.29 -25.20 -11.21
N GLY A 459 -2.21 -23.94 -10.76
CA GLY A 459 -1.02 -23.09 -10.91
C GLY A 459 -0.39 -22.60 -9.62
N GLU A 460 -0.92 -22.99 -8.45
CA GLU A 460 -0.46 -22.55 -7.13
C GLU A 460 -0.34 -21.02 -7.04
N ARG A 461 -1.49 -20.34 -7.17
CA ARG A 461 -1.57 -18.89 -7.28
C ARG A 461 -2.65 -18.31 -6.38
N ASP A 462 -2.24 -17.25 -5.69
CA ASP A 462 -3.07 -16.43 -4.83
C ASP A 462 -3.85 -15.39 -5.64
N PHE A 463 -5.17 -15.44 -5.51
CA PHE A 463 -6.14 -14.47 -5.99
C PHE A 463 -5.98 -13.14 -5.24
N THR A 464 -5.80 -13.20 -3.91
CA THR A 464 -5.74 -12.06 -2.99
C THR A 464 -4.33 -11.49 -2.83
N GLY A 465 -3.92 -10.65 -3.79
CA GLY A 465 -2.79 -9.72 -3.58
C GLY A 465 -1.63 -9.82 -4.56
N ARG A 466 -1.57 -10.88 -5.39
CA ARG A 466 -0.61 -10.95 -6.51
C ARG A 466 -1.25 -10.77 -7.89
N THR A 467 -2.53 -11.10 -8.05
CA THR A 467 -3.16 -11.21 -9.38
C THR A 467 -4.28 -10.19 -9.62
N LEU A 468 -5.11 -9.88 -8.60
CA LEU A 468 -6.14 -8.83 -8.67
C LEU A 468 -6.29 -8.11 -7.32
N SER A 469 -5.62 -6.96 -7.16
CA SER A 469 -5.69 -6.18 -5.92
C SER A 469 -7.06 -5.50 -5.73
N ALA A 470 -7.36 -5.07 -4.50
CA ALA A 470 -8.56 -4.27 -4.22
C ALA A 470 -8.63 -3.01 -5.10
N LYS A 471 -7.48 -2.32 -5.28
CA LYS A 471 -7.33 -1.16 -6.16
C LYS A 471 -7.72 -1.50 -7.60
N GLN A 472 -7.12 -2.56 -8.15
CA GLN A 472 -7.37 -2.97 -9.54
C GLN A 472 -8.82 -3.43 -9.73
N TYR A 473 -9.37 -4.23 -8.80
CA TYR A 473 -10.75 -4.69 -8.85
C TYR A 473 -11.73 -3.51 -8.85
N ASN A 474 -11.56 -2.56 -7.93
CA ASN A 474 -12.44 -1.41 -7.81
C ASN A 474 -12.33 -0.47 -9.02
N ALA A 475 -11.12 -0.21 -9.52
CA ALA A 475 -10.92 0.57 -10.74
C ALA A 475 -11.63 -0.05 -11.95
N CYS A 476 -11.54 -1.37 -12.09
CA CYS A 476 -12.26 -2.09 -13.16
C CYS A 476 -13.77 -2.05 -12.96
N ARG A 477 -14.24 -2.29 -11.73
CA ARG A 477 -15.67 -2.26 -11.38
C ARG A 477 -16.30 -0.92 -11.67
N ILE A 478 -15.67 0.19 -11.28
CA ILE A 478 -16.18 1.55 -11.52
C ILE A 478 -16.41 1.79 -13.01
N LYS A 479 -15.45 1.41 -13.87
CA LYS A 479 -15.60 1.54 -15.32
C LYS A 479 -16.78 0.69 -15.85
N LEU A 480 -16.99 -0.50 -15.29
CA LEU A 480 -18.02 -1.45 -15.72
C LEU A 480 -19.45 -1.14 -15.22
N LEU A 481 -19.62 -0.45 -14.09
CA LEU A 481 -20.91 -0.33 -13.38
C LEU A 481 -22.07 0.14 -14.28
N ASN A 482 -21.79 1.10 -15.16
CA ASN A 482 -22.81 1.71 -16.03
C ASN A 482 -22.79 1.16 -17.47
N GLN A 483 -22.00 0.13 -17.74
CA GLN A 483 -21.89 -0.43 -19.08
C GLN A 483 -22.78 -1.65 -19.25
N THR A 484 -23.51 -1.70 -20.35
CA THR A 484 -24.16 -2.93 -20.80
C THR A 484 -23.16 -3.69 -21.67
N ILE A 485 -22.97 -4.97 -21.37
CA ILE A 485 -22.09 -5.84 -22.15
C ILE A 485 -22.96 -6.85 -22.87
N LEU A 486 -22.84 -6.90 -24.18
CA LEU A 486 -23.62 -7.76 -25.06
C LEU A 486 -22.92 -9.10 -25.24
N CYS A 487 -23.70 -10.13 -25.57
CA CYS A 487 -23.20 -11.46 -25.91
C CYS A 487 -23.75 -11.90 -27.27
N LYS A 488 -23.26 -11.29 -28.35
CA LYS A 488 -23.70 -11.52 -29.74
C LYS A 488 -22.52 -11.80 -30.67
N ASP A 489 -22.81 -12.28 -31.88
CA ASP A 489 -21.81 -12.35 -32.95
C ASP A 489 -21.38 -10.92 -33.35
N TYR A 490 -20.08 -10.72 -33.56
CA TYR A 490 -19.53 -9.40 -33.89
C TYR A 490 -20.15 -8.79 -35.15
N ARG A 491 -20.63 -9.61 -36.10
CA ARG A 491 -21.29 -9.13 -37.32
C ARG A 491 -22.58 -8.38 -37.00
N GLU A 492 -23.31 -8.84 -35.98
CA GLU A 492 -24.54 -8.19 -35.53
C GLU A 492 -24.22 -6.85 -34.88
N ILE A 493 -23.21 -6.80 -34.00
CA ILE A 493 -22.76 -5.58 -33.32
C ILE A 493 -22.33 -4.52 -34.33
N LEU A 494 -21.46 -4.89 -35.28
CA LEU A 494 -20.98 -3.98 -36.31
C LEU A 494 -22.12 -3.51 -37.22
N LYS A 495 -23.10 -4.36 -37.52
CA LYS A 495 -24.26 -3.97 -38.35
C LYS A 495 -25.22 -3.04 -37.60
N GLU A 496 -25.46 -3.30 -36.32
CA GLU A 496 -26.46 -2.59 -35.50
C GLU A 496 -25.97 -1.19 -35.11
N TYR A 497 -24.68 -1.04 -34.80
CA TYR A 497 -24.16 0.19 -34.18
C TYR A 497 -23.28 1.05 -35.08
N ASP A 498 -22.93 0.64 -36.30
CA ASP A 498 -22.03 1.43 -37.16
C ASP A 498 -22.68 2.74 -37.65
N THR A 499 -22.08 3.86 -37.22
CA THR A 499 -22.40 5.22 -37.69
C THR A 499 -21.12 6.05 -37.75
N LYS A 500 -21.16 7.23 -38.39
CA LYS A 500 -20.02 8.15 -38.44
C LYS A 500 -19.55 8.66 -37.06
N GLY A 501 -20.40 8.57 -36.03
CA GLY A 501 -20.09 9.02 -34.67
C GLY A 501 -19.46 7.97 -33.76
N VAL A 502 -19.12 6.79 -34.30
CA VAL A 502 -18.64 5.63 -33.55
C VAL A 502 -17.18 5.35 -33.89
N LEU A 503 -16.39 5.01 -32.87
CA LEU A 503 -15.08 4.41 -33.00
C LEU A 503 -15.17 2.93 -32.65
N HIS A 504 -14.80 2.07 -33.60
CA HIS A 504 -14.72 0.63 -33.41
C HIS A 504 -13.29 0.23 -33.07
N PHE A 505 -13.07 -0.32 -31.88
CA PHE A 505 -11.84 -1.01 -31.52
C PHE A 505 -12.01 -2.52 -31.77
N ILE A 506 -11.21 -3.09 -32.66
CA ILE A 506 -11.42 -4.45 -33.18
C ILE A 506 -10.15 -5.27 -32.96
N ASP A 507 -10.24 -6.26 -32.08
CA ASP A 507 -9.16 -7.23 -31.79
C ASP A 507 -9.64 -8.67 -32.01
N ALA A 508 -9.90 -9.00 -33.28
CA ALA A 508 -10.39 -10.32 -33.66
C ALA A 508 -9.28 -11.40 -33.54
N PRO A 509 -9.63 -12.70 -33.43
CA PRO A 509 -8.65 -13.78 -33.51
C PRO A 509 -7.83 -13.72 -34.80
N TYR A 510 -6.50 -13.75 -34.69
CA TYR A 510 -5.60 -13.62 -35.84
C TYR A 510 -5.68 -14.82 -36.78
N HIS A 511 -5.91 -14.55 -38.07
CA HIS A 511 -6.10 -15.55 -39.11
C HIS A 511 -4.89 -16.51 -39.28
N GLN A 512 -3.68 -16.02 -39.01
CA GLN A 512 -2.43 -16.78 -39.20
C GLN A 512 -1.92 -17.45 -37.91
N ARG A 513 -2.69 -17.44 -36.82
CA ARG A 513 -2.38 -18.19 -35.60
C ARG A 513 -3.39 -19.32 -35.39
N ASP A 514 -2.91 -20.56 -35.52
CA ASP A 514 -3.63 -21.73 -35.02
C ASP A 514 -3.63 -21.70 -33.48
N PHE A 515 -4.61 -21.04 -32.88
CA PHE A 515 -4.91 -21.28 -31.47
C PHE A 515 -5.58 -22.66 -31.37
N HIS A 516 -4.89 -23.59 -30.71
CA HIS A 516 -5.36 -24.94 -30.42
C HIS A 516 -6.86 -24.97 -30.07
N TYR A 517 -7.64 -25.62 -30.95
CA TYR A 517 -9.04 -26.08 -30.81
C TYR A 517 -10.22 -25.11 -31.05
N MET A 518 -10.04 -23.90 -31.60
CA MET A 518 -11.18 -23.07 -32.08
C MET A 518 -10.90 -22.45 -33.47
N SER A 519 -10.92 -23.28 -34.51
CA SER A 519 -10.65 -22.89 -35.91
C SER A 519 -11.87 -22.23 -36.60
N THR A 520 -12.45 -21.17 -36.03
CA THR A 520 -13.61 -20.48 -36.62
C THR A 520 -13.24 -19.32 -37.55
N PHE A 521 -11.97 -18.93 -37.62
CA PHE A 521 -11.48 -17.83 -38.48
C PHE A 521 -10.70 -18.36 -39.70
N ASP A 522 -11.35 -19.22 -40.48
CA ASP A 522 -10.81 -19.73 -41.74
C ASP A 522 -10.59 -18.62 -42.79
N LYS A 523 -10.00 -18.97 -43.95
CA LYS A 523 -9.72 -17.99 -45.03
C LYS A 523 -10.99 -17.27 -45.53
N LYS A 524 -12.15 -17.93 -45.49
CA LYS A 524 -13.43 -17.38 -45.95
C LYS A 524 -13.99 -16.40 -44.91
N ALA A 525 -13.96 -16.76 -43.63
CA ALA A 525 -14.33 -15.91 -42.51
C ALA A 525 -13.44 -14.67 -42.44
N PHE A 526 -12.12 -14.82 -42.65
CA PHE A 526 -11.21 -13.68 -42.72
C PHE A 526 -11.51 -12.75 -43.91
N SER A 527 -11.79 -13.31 -45.09
CA SER A 527 -12.16 -12.51 -46.26
C SER A 527 -13.47 -11.74 -46.04
N GLU A 528 -14.46 -12.38 -45.41
CA GLU A 528 -15.70 -11.73 -45.00
C GLU A 528 -15.44 -10.61 -43.98
N PHE A 529 -14.64 -10.88 -42.97
CA PHE A 529 -14.25 -9.92 -41.93
C PHE A 529 -13.63 -8.66 -42.54
N ILE A 530 -12.61 -8.81 -43.40
CA ILE A 530 -11.99 -7.68 -44.11
C ILE A 530 -13.02 -6.90 -44.96
N ARG A 531 -13.95 -7.60 -45.62
CA ARG A 531 -15.03 -6.94 -46.39
C ARG A 531 -15.96 -6.12 -45.50
N ILE A 532 -16.24 -6.58 -44.28
CA ILE A 532 -17.04 -5.84 -43.29
C ILE A 532 -16.26 -4.60 -42.84
N LEU A 533 -15.00 -4.76 -42.42
CA LEU A 533 -14.15 -3.66 -41.95
C LEU A 533 -14.06 -2.51 -42.96
N LYS A 534 -13.86 -2.83 -44.24
CA LYS A 534 -13.79 -1.82 -45.33
C LYS A 534 -15.08 -1.01 -45.50
N LYS A 535 -16.23 -1.55 -45.10
CA LYS A 535 -17.55 -0.91 -45.26
C LYS A 535 -17.99 -0.09 -44.05
N LEU A 536 -17.27 -0.16 -42.92
CA LEU A 536 -17.60 0.59 -41.72
C LEU A 536 -17.51 2.11 -41.98
N LYS A 537 -18.56 2.82 -41.57
CA LYS A 537 -18.70 4.27 -41.68
C LYS A 537 -17.96 4.99 -40.55
N GLY A 538 -17.92 4.40 -39.37
CA GLY A 538 -17.23 4.93 -38.21
C GLY A 538 -15.70 4.88 -38.33
N ASP A 539 -15.05 5.48 -37.34
CA ASP A 539 -13.62 5.34 -37.14
C ASP A 539 -13.29 3.91 -36.75
N VAL A 540 -12.15 3.40 -37.18
CA VAL A 540 -11.72 2.02 -36.90
C VAL A 540 -10.29 2.02 -36.41
N VAL A 541 -10.05 1.31 -35.31
CA VAL A 541 -8.72 0.92 -34.80
C VAL A 541 -8.73 -0.60 -34.65
N CYS A 542 -7.95 -1.30 -35.47
CA CYS A 542 -7.96 -2.75 -35.57
C CYS A 542 -6.56 -3.30 -35.31
N THR A 543 -6.42 -4.27 -34.42
CA THR A 543 -5.17 -5.01 -34.23
C THR A 543 -5.20 -6.31 -35.01
N ASP A 544 -4.16 -6.57 -35.81
CA ASP A 544 -4.01 -7.81 -36.58
C ASP A 544 -2.52 -8.10 -36.84
N THR A 545 -2.26 -9.06 -37.71
CA THR A 545 -0.95 -9.36 -38.29
C THR A 545 -0.84 -8.76 -39.69
N THR A 546 0.37 -8.43 -40.15
CA THR A 546 0.55 -7.86 -41.49
C THR A 546 0.03 -8.80 -42.59
N HIS A 547 -0.94 -8.33 -43.37
CA HIS A 547 -1.55 -9.14 -44.44
C HIS A 547 -1.84 -8.37 -45.75
N GLY A 548 -1.61 -7.05 -45.79
CA GLY A 548 -1.76 -6.21 -46.99
C GLY A 548 -3.17 -6.11 -47.58
N LYS A 549 -4.21 -6.37 -46.79
CA LYS A 549 -5.62 -6.32 -47.26
C LYS A 549 -6.36 -5.05 -46.85
N LEU A 550 -5.83 -4.30 -45.89
CA LEU A 550 -6.34 -2.99 -45.45
C LEU A 550 -5.35 -1.93 -45.92
N ASP A 551 -5.82 -1.01 -46.76
CA ASP A 551 -5.05 0.15 -47.22
C ASP A 551 -5.27 1.33 -46.27
N TRP A 552 -4.94 1.10 -45.00
CA TRP A 552 -5.13 2.04 -43.89
C TRP A 552 -3.78 2.42 -43.30
N LYS A 553 -3.73 3.55 -42.57
CA LYS A 553 -2.55 3.88 -41.78
C LYS A 553 -2.28 2.75 -40.78
N ASN A 554 -1.00 2.49 -40.52
CA ASN A 554 -0.63 1.40 -39.63
C ASN A 554 0.60 1.70 -38.77
N VAL A 555 0.68 1.04 -37.61
CA VAL A 555 1.80 1.08 -36.67
C VAL A 555 2.23 -0.35 -36.37
N GLU A 556 3.49 -0.68 -36.67
CA GLU A 556 4.07 -1.98 -36.30
C GLU A 556 4.37 -2.03 -34.80
N LEU A 557 3.98 -3.13 -34.15
CA LEU A 557 4.14 -3.32 -32.70
C LEU A 557 5.30 -4.25 -32.36
N ARG A 558 5.30 -5.47 -32.93
CA ARG A 558 6.36 -6.46 -32.70
C ARG A 558 6.39 -7.54 -33.76
N GLN A 559 7.52 -8.23 -33.84
CA GLN A 559 7.62 -9.53 -34.49
C GLN A 559 7.12 -10.64 -33.56
N ILE A 560 6.21 -11.47 -34.07
CA ILE A 560 5.69 -12.66 -33.41
C ILE A 560 6.46 -13.86 -33.95
N ASN A 561 7.27 -14.45 -33.08
CA ASN A 561 7.94 -15.72 -33.38
C ASN A 561 7.00 -16.88 -33.05
N ASN A 562 6.79 -17.78 -34.00
CA ASN A 562 5.94 -18.95 -33.78
C ASN A 562 6.65 -19.94 -32.83
N SER A 563 6.14 -20.05 -31.61
CA SER A 563 6.73 -20.87 -30.54
C SER A 563 5.96 -22.17 -30.30
N SER A 564 4.96 -22.49 -31.14
CA SER A 564 4.20 -23.73 -30.99
C SER A 564 5.10 -24.95 -31.27
N PRO A 565 5.17 -25.93 -30.34
CA PRO A 565 5.92 -27.16 -30.56
C PRO A 565 5.35 -28.03 -31.70
N SER A 566 4.14 -27.73 -32.19
CA SER A 566 3.45 -28.46 -33.26
C SER A 566 3.78 -27.99 -34.69
N VAL A 567 4.58 -26.94 -34.87
CA VAL A 567 4.88 -26.37 -36.19
C VAL A 567 6.29 -26.78 -36.62
N SER A 568 6.38 -27.60 -37.67
CA SER A 568 7.62 -28.21 -38.17
C SER A 568 8.59 -27.22 -38.82
N ASN A 569 8.10 -26.08 -39.36
CA ASN A 569 8.93 -25.02 -39.95
C ASN A 569 8.89 -23.75 -39.07
N ARG A 570 9.88 -23.63 -38.17
CA ARG A 570 9.99 -22.49 -37.23
C ARG A 570 10.50 -21.19 -37.87
N THR A 571 11.00 -21.22 -39.10
CA THR A 571 11.70 -20.10 -39.76
C THR A 571 10.87 -19.34 -40.81
N GLU A 572 9.73 -19.86 -41.28
CA GLU A 572 8.99 -19.27 -42.41
C GLU A 572 7.76 -18.43 -42.03
N ASN A 573 7.36 -18.38 -40.75
CA ASN A 573 6.13 -17.72 -40.30
C ASN A 573 6.38 -16.67 -39.20
N ASN A 574 7.32 -15.74 -39.43
CA ASN A 574 7.44 -14.55 -38.59
C ASN A 574 6.32 -13.58 -38.96
N LEU A 575 5.42 -13.29 -38.03
CA LEU A 575 4.29 -12.38 -38.25
C LEU A 575 4.55 -11.06 -37.55
N THR A 576 4.43 -9.95 -38.24
CA THR A 576 4.43 -8.64 -37.59
C THR A 576 3.04 -8.35 -37.03
N GLU A 577 2.92 -8.07 -35.73
CA GLU A 577 1.71 -7.55 -35.10
C GLU A 577 1.59 -6.04 -35.41
N VAL A 578 0.43 -5.59 -35.86
CA VAL A 578 0.20 -4.24 -36.40
C VAL A 578 -1.13 -3.68 -35.91
N ILE A 579 -1.17 -2.37 -35.65
CA ILE A 579 -2.42 -1.61 -35.49
C ILE A 579 -2.75 -0.97 -36.84
N TYR A 580 -3.86 -1.36 -37.47
CA TYR A 580 -4.45 -0.68 -38.62
C TYR A 580 -5.49 0.34 -38.14
N TYR A 581 -5.50 1.56 -38.68
CA TYR A 581 -6.48 2.56 -38.28
C TYR A 581 -6.93 3.51 -39.41
N LYS A 582 -8.19 3.91 -39.33
CA LYS A 582 -8.85 4.92 -40.17
C LYS A 582 -9.68 5.82 -39.24
N VAL A 583 -9.20 7.04 -38.99
CA VAL A 583 -9.80 7.97 -38.03
C VAL A 583 -10.03 9.32 -38.71
N SER A 584 -11.18 9.95 -38.45
CA SER A 584 -11.73 11.10 -39.21
C SER A 584 -11.06 12.46 -38.97
N ASN A 585 -9.78 12.50 -38.54
CA ASN A 585 -9.04 13.75 -38.29
C ASN A 585 -8.03 14.12 -39.41
N ASP A 586 -8.05 13.42 -40.56
CA ASP A 586 -7.15 13.65 -41.70
C ASP A 586 -7.89 14.20 -42.95
N SER A 587 -8.95 14.98 -42.78
CA SER A 587 -9.61 15.69 -43.89
C SER A 587 -9.75 17.17 -43.61
#